data_AF-A0A7G8TF14-F1
#
_entry.id   AF-A0A7G8TF14-F1
#
_cell.length_a   1.000
_cell.length_b   1.000
_cell.length_c   1.000
_cell.angle_alpha   90.00
_cell.angle_beta   90.00
_cell.angle_gamma   90.00
#
_symmetry.space_group_name_H-M   'P 1'
#
loop_
_entity.id
_entity.type
_entity.pdbx_description
1 polymer ?
#
loop_
_entity_poly.entity_id
_entity_poly.type
_entity_poly.pdbx_seq_one_letter_code
_entity_poly.pdbx_strand_id
1 'polypeptide(L)'
;MKENKSNLDRYIDFLNAHILPFIDYSELERSYHTPEKAYAKGVLNLLHTAMAEQYGSTQLSCGYGNGQEDYAVLPGVIRGKKTGDLAVALLGIDLQSSGEHCETEALCRYGVVTQGDSRLSKQVADEFSAKFIPYDYGYTADVPGDIHVSKNELPDEIKEILDTFQNYTAKLLSTDEAEKEDSELER
;
A
#
# COMPACT_ATOMS: atom_id res chain seq x y z
N MET A 1 5.39 -28.35 -17.31
CA MET A 1 5.31 -27.93 -15.88
C MET A 1 4.60 -26.59 -15.87
N LYS A 2 3.46 -26.46 -15.19
CA LYS A 2 2.97 -25.12 -14.83
C LYS A 2 3.89 -24.64 -13.72
N GLU A 3 4.60 -23.54 -13.90
CA GLU A 3 5.25 -22.87 -12.77
C GLU A 3 4.16 -22.55 -11.75
N ASN A 4 4.31 -23.07 -10.53
CA ASN A 4 3.48 -22.62 -9.42
C ASN A 4 3.94 -21.18 -9.12
N LYS A 5 3.11 -20.20 -9.48
CA LYS A 5 3.31 -18.80 -9.08
C LYS A 5 3.44 -18.71 -7.57
N SER A 6 4.36 -17.88 -7.07
CA SER A 6 4.49 -17.60 -5.64
C SER A 6 3.22 -16.92 -5.13
N ASN A 7 3.01 -16.89 -3.81
CA ASN A 7 1.83 -16.19 -3.29
C ASN A 7 1.95 -14.67 -3.54
N LEU A 8 3.19 -14.15 -3.57
CA LEU A 8 3.49 -12.77 -3.98
C LEU A 8 3.01 -12.49 -5.40
N ASP A 9 3.40 -13.31 -6.37
CA ASP A 9 3.00 -13.11 -7.77
C ASP A 9 1.47 -13.12 -7.91
N ARG A 10 0.81 -14.03 -7.19
CA ARG A 10 -0.66 -14.11 -7.17
C ARG A 10 -1.30 -12.87 -6.57
N TYR A 11 -0.70 -12.33 -5.50
CA TYR A 11 -1.17 -11.10 -4.87
C TYR A 11 -1.04 -9.91 -5.82
N ILE A 12 0.14 -9.71 -6.40
CA ILE A 12 0.40 -8.61 -7.35
C ILE A 12 -0.49 -8.72 -8.60
N ASP A 13 -0.62 -9.92 -9.17
CA ASP A 13 -1.53 -10.15 -10.31
C ASP A 13 -2.97 -9.79 -9.94
N PHE A 14 -3.43 -10.16 -8.74
CA PHE A 14 -4.78 -9.88 -8.28
C PHE A 14 -5.00 -8.37 -8.10
N LEU A 15 -4.05 -7.67 -7.47
CA LEU A 15 -4.13 -6.22 -7.30
C LEU A 15 -4.25 -5.49 -8.64
N ASN A 16 -3.37 -5.85 -9.58
CA ASN A 16 -3.33 -5.25 -10.92
C ASN A 16 -4.57 -5.58 -11.77
N ALA A 17 -5.20 -6.74 -11.56
CA ALA A 17 -6.36 -7.14 -12.34
C ALA A 17 -7.70 -6.70 -11.75
N HIS A 18 -7.77 -6.44 -10.44
CA HIS A 18 -9.06 -6.34 -9.73
C HIS A 18 -9.21 -5.15 -8.79
N ILE A 19 -8.11 -4.49 -8.37
CA ILE A 19 -8.19 -3.40 -7.41
C ILE A 19 -7.60 -2.12 -7.97
N LEU A 20 -6.30 -2.08 -8.26
CA LEU A 20 -5.57 -0.85 -8.56
C LEU A 20 -6.14 -0.05 -9.75
N PRO A 21 -6.58 -0.68 -10.86
CA PRO A 21 -7.18 0.07 -11.99
C PRO A 21 -8.57 0.64 -11.70
N PHE A 22 -9.23 0.19 -10.63
CA PHE A 22 -10.61 0.55 -10.32
C PHE A 22 -10.71 1.43 -9.06
N ILE A 23 -9.59 1.90 -8.54
CA ILE A 23 -9.58 2.90 -7.46
C ILE A 23 -9.91 4.26 -8.07
N ASP A 24 -10.83 4.99 -7.44
CA ASP A 24 -11.03 6.41 -7.70
C ASP A 24 -9.91 7.18 -6.98
N TYR A 25 -8.82 7.49 -7.70
CA TYR A 25 -7.64 8.11 -7.11
C TYR A 25 -7.90 9.57 -6.71
N SER A 26 -8.86 10.21 -7.39
CA SER A 26 -9.33 11.56 -7.06
C SER A 26 -10.04 11.58 -5.70
N GLU A 27 -10.97 10.64 -5.46
CA GLU A 27 -11.63 10.49 -4.16
C GLU A 27 -10.66 10.00 -3.08
N LEU A 28 -9.71 9.13 -3.43
CA LEU A 28 -8.66 8.70 -2.49
C LEU A 28 -7.84 9.87 -1.97
N GLU A 29 -7.35 10.75 -2.86
CA GLU A 29 -6.59 11.94 -2.48
C GLU A 29 -7.42 12.88 -1.58
N ARG A 30 -8.71 13.06 -1.89
CA ARG A 30 -9.62 13.86 -1.07
C ARG A 30 -9.83 13.22 0.31
N SER A 31 -9.95 11.90 0.35
CA SER A 31 -10.20 11.15 1.57
C SER A 31 -9.10 11.32 2.61
N TYR A 32 -7.83 11.41 2.20
CA TYR A 32 -6.71 11.65 3.12
C TYR A 32 -6.89 12.92 3.97
N HIS A 33 -7.59 13.92 3.43
CA HIS A 33 -7.83 15.21 4.08
C HIS A 33 -9.15 15.28 4.87
N THR A 34 -9.93 14.20 4.87
CA THR A 34 -11.14 14.09 5.70
C THR A 34 -10.78 13.64 7.13
N PRO A 35 -11.59 13.99 8.14
CA PRO A 35 -11.39 13.48 9.48
C PRO A 35 -11.40 11.94 9.54
N GLU A 36 -12.40 11.31 8.89
CA GLU A 36 -12.65 9.87 8.96
C GLU A 36 -11.75 9.04 8.04
N LYS A 37 -11.28 9.61 6.93
CA LYS A 37 -10.46 8.93 5.90
C LYS A 37 -11.13 7.67 5.38
N ALA A 38 -12.47 7.70 5.30
CA ALA A 38 -13.30 6.52 5.10
C ALA A 38 -12.96 5.75 3.82
N TYR A 39 -12.78 6.46 2.70
CA TYR A 39 -12.43 5.83 1.43
C TYR A 39 -11.00 5.28 1.46
N ALA A 40 -10.02 6.04 1.97
CA ALA A 40 -8.65 5.56 2.13
C ALA A 40 -8.54 4.29 3.00
N LYS A 41 -9.27 4.26 4.13
CA LYS A 41 -9.39 3.08 4.99
C LYS A 41 -10.06 1.91 4.27
N GLY A 42 -11.11 2.17 3.50
CA GLY A 42 -11.79 1.17 2.68
C GLY A 42 -10.87 0.57 1.60
N VAL A 43 -10.06 1.40 0.93
CA VAL A 43 -9.05 0.94 -0.04
C VAL A 43 -8.00 0.08 0.67
N LEU A 44 -7.48 0.52 1.82
CA LEU A 44 -6.54 -0.26 2.61
C LEU A 44 -7.12 -1.63 3.01
N ASN A 45 -8.42 -1.69 3.35
CA ASN A 45 -9.12 -2.93 3.68
C ASN A 45 -9.25 -3.87 2.47
N LEU A 46 -9.52 -3.34 1.28
CA LEU A 46 -9.54 -4.13 0.04
C LEU A 46 -8.17 -4.76 -0.23
N LEU A 47 -7.10 -3.97 -0.12
CA LEU A 47 -5.74 -4.45 -0.33
C LEU A 47 -5.35 -5.51 0.72
N HIS A 48 -5.71 -5.30 1.99
CA HIS A 48 -5.46 -6.23 3.08
C HIS A 48 -6.23 -7.55 2.92
N THR A 49 -7.50 -7.48 2.52
CA THR A 49 -8.33 -8.67 2.29
C THR A 49 -7.76 -9.50 1.13
N ALA A 50 -7.38 -8.84 0.03
CA ALA A 50 -6.71 -9.50 -1.09
C ALA A 50 -5.38 -10.15 -0.66
N MET A 51 -4.60 -9.47 0.19
CA MET A 51 -3.36 -10.02 0.75
C MET A 51 -3.65 -11.29 1.56
N ALA A 52 -4.62 -11.23 2.49
CA ALA A 52 -5.00 -12.35 3.34
C ALA A 52 -5.48 -13.56 2.51
N GLU A 53 -6.19 -13.33 1.41
CA GLU A 53 -6.66 -14.38 0.51
C GLU A 53 -5.52 -15.01 -0.31
N GLN A 54 -4.60 -14.20 -0.85
CA GLN A 54 -3.55 -14.71 -1.73
C GLN A 54 -2.36 -15.31 -0.96
N TYR A 55 -1.97 -14.72 0.18
CA TYR A 55 -0.99 -15.30 1.09
C TYR A 55 -1.57 -16.40 1.99
N GLY A 56 -2.89 -16.46 2.14
CA GLY A 56 -3.58 -17.41 3.02
C GLY A 56 -3.44 -17.10 4.51
N SER A 57 -2.83 -15.97 4.87
CA SER A 57 -2.58 -15.53 6.24
C SER A 57 -2.39 -14.01 6.29
N THR A 58 -2.75 -13.40 7.41
CA THR A 58 -2.38 -12.01 7.76
C THR A 58 -1.11 -11.94 8.59
N GLN A 59 -0.58 -13.09 9.00
CA GLN A 59 0.67 -13.22 9.74
C GLN A 59 1.76 -13.80 8.83
N LEU A 60 2.85 -13.06 8.68
CA LEU A 60 4.05 -13.45 7.94
C LEU A 60 5.22 -13.40 8.91
N SER A 61 6.21 -14.28 8.81
CA SER A 61 7.28 -14.32 9.82
C SER A 61 8.63 -14.05 9.18
N CYS A 62 9.43 -13.21 9.82
CA CYS A 62 10.83 -13.03 9.44
C CYS A 62 11.66 -14.27 9.83
N GLY A 63 12.68 -14.55 9.04
CA GLY A 63 13.66 -15.60 9.31
C GLY A 63 13.86 -16.59 8.17
N TYR A 64 14.73 -17.57 8.41
CA TYR A 64 15.08 -18.60 7.45
C TYR A 64 14.31 -19.89 7.78
N GLY A 65 13.45 -20.34 6.87
CA GLY A 65 12.65 -21.55 7.05
C GLY A 65 12.16 -22.15 5.73
N ASN A 66 11.95 -23.47 5.72
CA ASN A 66 11.40 -24.14 4.54
C ASN A 66 9.93 -23.71 4.32
N GLY A 67 9.66 -23.02 3.20
CA GLY A 67 8.31 -22.64 2.78
C GLY A 67 7.81 -21.29 3.29
N GLN A 68 8.70 -20.43 3.79
CA GLN A 68 8.42 -19.02 4.05
C GLN A 68 8.72 -18.19 2.80
N GLU A 69 7.97 -17.09 2.61
CA GLU A 69 8.26 -16.11 1.56
C GLU A 69 9.51 -15.31 1.97
N ASP A 70 10.44 -15.11 1.05
CA ASP A 70 11.65 -14.33 1.31
C ASP A 70 11.37 -12.82 1.30
N TYR A 71 10.37 -12.42 0.51
CA TYR A 71 9.95 -11.05 0.30
C TYR A 71 8.42 -10.99 0.26
N ALA A 72 7.85 -9.94 0.83
CA ALA A 72 6.42 -9.72 0.79
C ALA A 72 6.10 -8.26 0.47
N VAL A 73 5.07 -8.06 -0.36
CA VAL A 73 4.42 -6.76 -0.51
C VAL A 73 3.25 -6.71 0.46
N LEU A 74 3.25 -5.71 1.35
CA LEU A 74 2.26 -5.54 2.40
C LEU A 74 1.51 -4.22 2.22
N PRO A 75 0.17 -4.22 2.29
CA PRO A 75 -0.60 -3.00 2.30
C PRO A 75 -0.45 -2.28 3.64
N GLY A 76 -0.22 -0.97 3.57
CA GLY A 76 0.06 -0.13 4.72
C GLY A 76 -0.20 1.34 4.44
N VAL A 77 0.37 2.16 5.30
CA VAL A 77 0.22 3.62 5.30
C VAL A 77 1.59 4.24 5.51
N ILE A 78 1.88 5.29 4.75
CA ILE A 78 3.03 6.18 4.98
C ILE A 78 2.54 7.54 5.47
N ARG A 79 3.37 8.20 6.28
CA ARG A 79 3.17 9.56 6.75
C ARG A 79 4.43 10.38 6.55
N GLY A 80 4.36 11.45 5.77
CA GLY A 80 5.49 12.37 5.61
C GLY A 80 5.89 12.98 6.94
N LYS A 81 7.15 12.83 7.38
CA LYS A 81 7.62 13.32 8.69
C LYS A 81 7.55 14.83 8.81
N LYS A 82 7.71 15.53 7.68
CA LYS A 82 7.74 16.99 7.62
C LYS A 82 6.36 17.60 7.46
N THR A 83 5.49 16.98 6.69
CA THR A 83 4.19 17.55 6.31
C THR A 83 3.03 16.96 7.09
N GLY A 84 3.19 15.75 7.63
CA GLY A 84 2.10 14.97 8.23
C GLY A 84 1.16 14.36 7.20
N ASP A 85 1.43 14.52 5.90
CA ASP A 85 0.60 13.97 4.84
C ASP A 85 0.60 12.46 4.86
N LEU A 86 -0.57 11.86 4.62
CA LEU A 86 -0.79 10.42 4.63
C LEU A 86 -0.99 9.90 3.20
N ALA A 87 -0.57 8.66 2.97
CA ALA A 87 -0.97 7.90 1.81
C ALA A 87 -1.08 6.41 2.15
N VAL A 88 -2.06 5.73 1.57
CA VAL A 88 -2.05 4.26 1.48
C VAL A 88 -0.88 3.86 0.58
N ALA A 89 -0.19 2.79 0.94
CA ALA A 89 0.96 2.31 0.19
C ALA A 89 1.01 0.78 0.15
N LEU A 90 1.65 0.25 -0.89
CA LEU A 90 2.19 -1.10 -0.93
C LEU A 90 3.67 -1.02 -0.53
N LEU A 91 4.04 -1.77 0.49
CA LEU A 91 5.36 -1.73 1.12
C LEU A 91 6.07 -3.05 0.87
N GLY A 92 7.20 -2.99 0.19
CA GLY A 92 8.08 -4.13 -0.04
C GLY A 92 8.95 -4.41 1.18
N ILE A 93 8.77 -5.58 1.78
CA ILE A 93 9.44 -6.00 3.02
C ILE A 93 10.27 -7.27 2.76
N ASP A 94 11.56 -7.19 3.05
CA ASP A 94 12.47 -8.35 3.06
C ASP A 94 12.35 -9.09 4.40
N LEU A 95 11.78 -10.29 4.35
CA LEU A 95 11.55 -11.13 5.52
C LEU A 95 12.80 -11.91 5.94
N GLN A 96 13.78 -12.06 5.05
CA GLN A 96 15.09 -12.64 5.38
C GLN A 96 16.02 -11.63 6.07
N SER A 97 15.84 -10.34 5.81
CA SER A 97 16.54 -9.21 6.44
C SER A 97 15.75 -8.62 7.61
N SER A 98 15.12 -9.47 8.44
CA SER A 98 14.40 -9.05 9.66
C SER A 98 13.34 -7.96 9.43
N GLY A 99 12.63 -8.00 8.30
CA GLY A 99 11.55 -7.06 7.98
C GLY A 99 12.04 -5.74 7.39
N GLU A 100 13.20 -5.71 6.76
CA GLU A 100 13.75 -4.51 6.15
C GLU A 100 12.82 -3.98 5.06
N HIS A 101 12.52 -2.67 5.14
CA HIS A 101 11.72 -2.00 4.12
C HIS A 101 12.57 -1.66 2.89
N CYS A 102 12.22 -2.21 1.75
CA CYS A 102 12.98 -2.10 0.50
C CYS A 102 12.32 -1.20 -0.53
N GLU A 103 11.00 -1.14 -0.57
CA GLU A 103 10.25 -0.50 -1.65
C GLU A 103 8.95 0.12 -1.15
N THR A 104 8.56 1.25 -1.73
CA THR A 104 7.27 1.91 -1.47
C THR A 104 6.60 2.25 -2.78
N GLU A 105 5.35 1.82 -2.92
CA GLU A 105 4.42 2.27 -3.94
C GLU A 105 3.25 2.99 -3.28
N ALA A 106 3.22 4.32 -3.35
CA ALA A 106 2.18 5.12 -2.72
C ALA A 106 1.01 5.36 -3.66
N LEU A 107 -0.21 5.24 -3.16
CA LEU A 107 -1.43 5.52 -3.90
C LEU A 107 -1.81 6.99 -3.68
N CYS A 108 -1.79 7.77 -4.75
CA CYS A 108 -2.13 9.20 -4.73
C CYS A 108 -2.88 9.61 -6.00
N ARG A 109 -3.21 10.89 -6.15
CA ARG A 109 -3.93 11.40 -7.35
C ARG A 109 -3.31 11.04 -8.71
N TYR A 110 -2.05 10.63 -8.75
CA TYR A 110 -1.34 10.22 -9.98
C TYR A 110 -1.41 8.71 -10.23
N GLY A 111 -2.25 7.98 -9.49
CA GLY A 111 -2.23 6.53 -9.46
C GLY A 111 -1.20 6.00 -8.46
N VAL A 112 -0.58 4.87 -8.81
CA VAL A 112 0.48 4.23 -8.03
C VAL A 112 1.82 4.88 -8.37
N VAL A 113 2.47 5.47 -7.37
CA VAL A 113 3.77 6.15 -7.50
C VAL A 113 4.84 5.36 -6.73
N THR A 114 5.77 4.77 -7.47
CA THR A 114 6.91 4.02 -6.91
C THR A 114 8.05 4.97 -6.54
N GLN A 115 8.54 4.89 -5.30
CA GLN A 115 9.65 5.71 -4.83
C GLN A 115 10.92 5.44 -5.67
N GLY A 116 11.48 6.49 -6.27
CA GLY A 116 12.73 6.40 -7.03
C GLY A 116 12.57 5.89 -8.46
N ASP A 117 11.34 5.72 -8.96
CA ASP A 117 11.12 5.32 -10.35
C ASP A 117 11.56 6.43 -11.33
N SER A 118 12.56 6.08 -12.13
CA SER A 118 13.14 6.95 -13.18
C SER A 118 12.17 7.31 -14.31
N ARG A 119 11.04 6.61 -14.44
CA ARG A 119 10.01 6.87 -15.46
C ARG A 119 9.04 7.97 -15.05
N LEU A 120 8.98 8.32 -13.76
CA LEU A 120 8.14 9.41 -13.28
C LEU A 120 8.57 10.74 -13.89
N SER A 121 7.59 11.60 -14.18
CA SER A 121 7.91 12.98 -14.54
C SER A 121 8.63 13.66 -13.37
N LYS A 122 9.57 14.56 -13.68
CA LYS A 122 10.32 15.30 -12.66
C LYS A 122 9.38 16.02 -11.67
N GLN A 123 8.25 16.53 -12.16
CA GLN A 123 7.25 17.20 -11.33
C GLN A 123 6.63 16.25 -10.29
N VAL A 124 6.21 15.05 -10.70
CA VAL A 124 5.62 14.05 -9.79
C VAL A 124 6.66 13.57 -8.78
N ALA A 125 7.88 13.29 -9.22
CA ALA A 125 8.97 12.85 -8.35
C ALA A 125 9.35 13.93 -7.29
N ASP A 126 9.45 15.19 -7.71
CA ASP A 126 9.74 16.31 -6.82
C ASP A 126 8.60 16.53 -5.80
N GLU A 127 7.33 16.43 -6.24
CA GLU A 127 6.16 16.57 -5.36
C GLU A 127 6.08 15.44 -4.34
N PHE A 128 6.25 14.18 -4.78
CA PHE A 128 6.28 13.02 -3.87
C PHE A 128 7.39 13.16 -2.83
N SER A 129 8.59 13.55 -3.27
CA SER A 129 9.74 13.73 -2.38
C SER A 129 9.50 14.85 -1.36
N ALA A 130 8.92 15.98 -1.79
CA ALA A 130 8.62 17.09 -0.90
C ALA A 130 7.54 16.73 0.14
N LYS A 131 6.55 15.93 -0.26
CA LYS A 131 5.41 15.52 0.57
C LYS A 131 5.82 14.44 1.58
N PHE A 132 6.46 13.37 1.12
CA PHE A 132 6.64 12.18 1.94
C PHE A 132 8.06 11.95 2.43
N ILE A 133 9.12 12.52 1.84
CA ILE A 133 10.50 12.12 2.20
C ILE A 133 11.14 13.05 3.27
N PRO A 134 11.59 12.52 4.42
CA PRO A 134 11.45 11.13 4.91
C PRO A 134 10.04 10.88 5.50
N TYR A 135 9.58 9.62 5.49
CA TYR A 135 8.28 9.21 6.05
C TYR A 135 8.43 8.24 7.23
N ASP A 136 7.37 8.15 8.03
CA ASP A 136 7.05 6.99 8.86
C ASP A 136 6.17 6.03 8.06
N TYR A 137 6.23 4.73 8.35
CA TYR A 137 5.40 3.73 7.69
C TYR A 137 4.93 2.66 8.67
N GLY A 138 3.77 2.07 8.38
CA GLY A 138 3.28 0.88 9.06
C GLY A 138 2.37 0.08 8.13
N TYR A 139 2.31 -1.23 8.31
CA TYR A 139 1.52 -2.13 7.46
C TYR A 139 0.48 -2.91 8.27
N THR A 140 -0.48 -3.46 7.54
CA THR A 140 -1.65 -4.15 8.12
C THR A 140 -1.38 -5.58 8.56
N ALA A 141 -0.35 -6.23 8.01
CA ALA A 141 0.03 -7.58 8.40
C ALA A 141 0.68 -7.60 9.79
N ASP A 142 0.63 -8.75 10.45
CA ASP A 142 1.48 -9.00 11.61
C ASP A 142 2.76 -9.69 11.16
N VAL A 143 3.91 -9.08 11.44
CA VAL A 143 5.21 -9.61 11.01
C VAL A 143 6.11 -9.91 12.20
N PRO A 144 5.91 -11.06 12.89
CA PRO A 144 6.81 -11.44 13.97
C PRO A 144 8.26 -11.53 13.50
N GLY A 145 9.15 -10.87 14.25
CA GLY A 145 10.57 -10.80 13.94
C GLY A 145 10.99 -9.59 13.10
N ASP A 146 10.05 -8.73 12.68
CA ASP A 146 10.39 -7.40 12.19
C ASP A 146 10.95 -6.55 13.35
N ILE A 147 12.15 -5.99 13.16
CA ILE A 147 12.83 -5.13 14.13
C ILE A 147 12.81 -3.64 13.75
N HIS A 148 12.28 -3.30 12.58
CA HIS A 148 12.20 -1.96 12.01
C HIS A 148 10.88 -1.26 12.35
N VAL A 149 9.78 -2.01 12.44
CA VAL A 149 8.45 -1.47 12.72
C VAL A 149 7.98 -1.84 14.13
N SER A 150 7.90 -0.84 15.01
CA SER A 150 7.26 -0.99 16.32
C SER A 150 5.86 -0.34 16.29
N LYS A 151 4.81 -1.17 16.31
CA LYS A 151 3.40 -0.70 16.30
C LYS A 151 3.10 0.34 17.39
N ASN A 152 3.77 0.26 18.54
CA ASN A 152 3.61 1.20 19.65
C ASN A 152 4.29 2.55 19.42
N GLU A 153 5.28 2.62 18.54
CA GLU A 153 6.07 3.83 18.26
C GLU A 153 5.59 4.57 17.01
N LEU A 154 4.67 3.98 16.24
CA LEU A 154 4.08 4.62 15.07
C LEU A 154 3.38 5.94 15.44
N PRO A 155 3.37 6.94 14.54
CA PRO A 155 2.52 8.12 14.67
C PRO A 155 1.05 7.75 14.90
N ASP A 156 0.35 8.53 15.73
CA ASP A 156 -1.04 8.25 16.11
C ASP A 156 -1.97 8.19 14.90
N GLU A 157 -1.71 8.98 13.85
CA GLU A 157 -2.50 8.97 12.63
C GLU A 157 -2.33 7.67 11.83
N ILE A 158 -1.14 7.05 11.86
CA ILE A 158 -0.93 5.73 11.25
C ILE A 158 -1.63 4.67 12.09
N LYS A 159 -1.46 4.69 13.42
CA LYS A 159 -2.11 3.75 14.33
C LYS A 159 -3.63 3.77 14.17
N GLU A 160 -4.22 4.96 14.16
CA GLU A 160 -5.66 5.16 14.00
C GLU A 160 -6.19 4.49 12.73
N ILE A 161 -5.48 4.63 11.62
CA ILE A 161 -5.85 3.97 10.37
C ILE A 161 -5.70 2.44 10.49
N LEU A 162 -4.55 1.96 10.95
CA LEU A 162 -4.27 0.53 11.07
C LEU A 162 -5.20 -0.19 12.06
N ASP A 163 -5.70 0.51 13.08
CA ASP A 163 -6.63 -0.05 14.08
C ASP A 163 -8.08 -0.10 13.58
N THR A 164 -8.45 0.74 12.60
CA THR A 164 -9.85 0.95 12.24
C THR A 164 -10.20 0.62 10.80
N PHE A 165 -9.21 0.41 9.91
CA PHE A 165 -9.46 0.27 8.47
C PHE A 165 -10.46 -0.83 8.10
N GLN A 166 -10.48 -1.94 8.86
CA GLN A 166 -11.38 -3.07 8.63
C GLN A 166 -12.86 -2.72 8.79
N ASN A 167 -13.18 -1.61 9.48
CA ASN A 167 -14.55 -1.12 9.65
C ASN A 167 -15.07 -0.38 8.41
N TYR A 168 -14.22 -0.18 7.40
CA TYR A 168 -14.53 0.60 6.21
C TYR A 168 -14.52 -0.27 4.96
N THR A 169 -15.35 0.11 4.01
CA THR A 169 -15.37 -0.47 2.66
C THR A 169 -15.24 0.67 1.65
N ALA A 170 -14.52 0.40 0.56
CA ALA A 170 -14.46 1.31 -0.58
C ALA A 170 -15.23 0.70 -1.74
N LYS A 171 -15.98 1.55 -2.46
CA LYS A 171 -16.57 1.15 -3.74
C LYS A 171 -15.57 1.47 -4.83
N LEU A 172 -15.15 0.43 -5.55
CA LEU A 172 -14.34 0.58 -6.75
C LEU A 172 -15.20 1.11 -7.90
N LEU A 173 -14.55 1.81 -8.82
CA LEU A 173 -15.13 2.25 -10.08
C LEU A 173 -15.56 1.05 -10.92
N SER A 174 -16.63 1.23 -11.69
CA SER A 174 -16.94 0.33 -12.80
C SER A 174 -15.93 0.50 -13.93
N THR A 175 -15.85 -0.48 -14.83
CA THR A 175 -14.97 -0.42 -16.01
C THR A 175 -15.21 0.86 -16.84
N ASP A 176 -16.47 1.23 -17.05
CA ASP A 176 -16.84 2.44 -17.79
C ASP A 176 -16.45 3.75 -17.09
N GLU A 177 -16.29 3.73 -15.76
CA GLU A 177 -15.85 4.88 -14.97
C GLU A 177 -14.32 4.97 -14.96
N ALA A 178 -13.62 3.85 -14.80
CA ALA A 178 -12.16 3.79 -14.83
C ALA A 178 -11.58 4.27 -16.18
N GLU A 179 -12.17 3.83 -17.31
CA GLU A 179 -11.74 4.27 -18.65
C GLU A 179 -11.88 5.78 -18.87
N LYS A 180 -12.84 6.43 -18.20
CA LYS A 180 -13.03 7.88 -18.29
C LYS A 180 -11.99 8.63 -17.46
N GLU A 181 -11.71 8.17 -16.24
CA GLU A 181 -10.71 8.81 -15.38
C GLU A 181 -9.31 8.76 -16.00
N ASP A 182 -8.92 7.62 -16.58
CA ASP A 182 -7.64 7.50 -17.32
C ASP A 182 -7.53 8.53 -18.46
N SER A 183 -8.62 8.75 -19.20
CA SER A 183 -8.66 9.73 -20.29
C SER A 183 -8.59 11.19 -19.83
N GLU A 184 -8.91 11.46 -18.57
CA GLU A 184 -8.81 12.79 -17.93
C GLU A 184 -7.43 13.04 -17.34
N LEU A 185 -6.75 12.00 -16.83
CA LEU A 185 -5.37 12.07 -16.34
C LEU A 185 -4.33 12.28 -17.46
N GLU A 186 -4.63 11.87 -18.70
CA GLU A 186 -3.77 12.07 -19.87
C GLU A 186 -3.83 13.49 -20.49
N ARG A 187 -4.64 14.42 -19.96
CA ARG A 187 -4.83 15.79 -20.48
C ARG A 187 -4.10 16.87 -19.70
#